data_AF-A0A914MQS6-F1
#
_entry.id   AF-A0A914MQS6-F1
#
_cell.length_a   1.000
_cell.length_b   1.000
_cell.length_c   1.000
_cell.angle_alpha   90.00
_cell.angle_beta   90.00
_cell.angle_gamma   90.00
#
_symmetry.space_group_name_H-M   'P 1'
#
loop_
_entity.id
_entity.type
_entity.pdbx_description
1 polymer ?
#
loop_
_entity_poly.entity_id
_entity_poly.type
_entity_poly.pdbx_seq_one_letter_code
_entity_poly.pdbx_strand_id
1 'polypeptide(L)'
;MKSFTYFLSIFLTFQCGIFGLLKLPLKENTLLVENWKVNVVYLVQYPRIELLPNFSIKCLLIESWLKIKNIQFYRINNHFLLGSPKFGTVPFVQFNGIYIEGDWERMKRKWKLMKLLRKYLFRIFLHSLGKL
;
A
#
# COMPACT_ATOMS: atom_id res chain seq x y z
N MET A 1 23.89 -23.92 -26.03
CA MET A 1 23.44 -23.52 -24.67
C MET A 1 23.44 -22.01 -24.42
N LYS A 2 24.48 -21.24 -24.79
CA LYS A 2 24.53 -19.78 -24.55
C LYS A 2 23.41 -18.98 -25.28
N SER A 3 23.03 -19.38 -26.48
CA SER A 3 21.96 -18.70 -27.25
C SER A 3 20.58 -18.75 -26.56
N PHE A 4 20.25 -19.87 -25.90
CA PHE A 4 18.99 -20.01 -25.15
C PHE A 4 18.95 -19.11 -23.91
N THR A 5 20.08 -18.95 -23.21
CA THR A 5 20.17 -18.06 -22.05
C THR A 5 20.03 -16.58 -22.42
N TYR A 6 20.50 -16.16 -23.60
CA TYR A 6 20.27 -14.80 -24.10
C TYR A 6 18.82 -14.56 -24.50
N PHE A 7 18.17 -15.55 -25.11
CA PHE A 7 16.76 -15.44 -25.47
C PHE A 7 15.87 -15.34 -24.23
N LEU A 8 16.16 -16.14 -23.20
CA LEU A 8 15.45 -16.09 -21.93
C LEU A 8 15.67 -14.76 -21.19
N SER A 9 16.89 -14.21 -21.22
CA SER A 9 17.17 -12.92 -20.58
C SER A 9 16.49 -11.75 -21.30
N ILE A 10 16.46 -11.76 -22.64
CA ILE A 10 15.73 -10.76 -23.44
C ILE A 10 14.22 -10.86 -23.20
N PHE A 11 13.67 -12.08 -23.10
CA PHE A 11 12.25 -12.27 -22.82
C PHE A 11 11.87 -11.79 -21.41
N LEU A 12 12.71 -12.07 -20.41
CA LEU A 12 12.51 -11.59 -19.03
C LEU A 12 12.61 -10.06 -18.93
N THR A 13 13.53 -9.42 -19.64
CA THR A 13 13.63 -7.95 -19.65
C THR A 13 12.45 -7.31 -20.40
N PHE A 14 11.99 -7.94 -21.48
CA PHE A 14 10.82 -7.47 -22.24
C PHE A 14 9.54 -7.55 -21.40
N GLN A 15 9.33 -8.65 -20.66
CA GLN A 15 8.22 -8.77 -19.73
C GLN A 15 8.28 -7.71 -18.63
N CYS A 16 9.43 -7.50 -17.99
CA CYS A 16 9.60 -6.44 -16.99
C CYS A 16 9.29 -5.03 -17.52
N GLY A 17 9.65 -4.73 -18.78
CA GLY A 17 9.34 -3.46 -19.43
C GLY A 17 7.85 -3.25 -19.68
N ILE A 18 7.16 -4.28 -20.18
CA ILE A 18 5.71 -4.23 -20.44
C ILE A 18 4.92 -4.07 -19.15
N PHE A 19 5.27 -4.80 -18.08
CA PHE A 19 4.60 -4.67 -16.77
C PHE A 19 4.82 -3.30 -16.12
N GLY A 20 5.92 -2.61 -16.44
CA GLY A 20 6.14 -1.22 -16.01
C GLY A 20 5.23 -0.21 -16.73
N LEU A 21 4.92 -0.47 -18.01
CA LEU A 21 4.17 0.44 -18.88
C LEU A 21 2.64 0.25 -18.76
N LEU A 22 2.15 -0.96 -18.52
CA LEU A 22 0.72 -1.30 -18.38
C LEU A 22 0.23 -1.23 -16.93
N LYS A 23 0.49 -0.12 -16.23
CA LYS A 23 -0.14 0.11 -14.92
C LYS A 23 -1.52 0.73 -15.11
N LEU A 24 -2.54 0.01 -14.69
CA LEU A 24 -3.91 0.49 -14.70
C LEU A 24 -4.21 1.15 -13.35
N PRO A 25 -4.51 2.47 -13.33
CA PRO A 25 -4.93 3.12 -12.10
C PRO A 25 -6.26 2.53 -11.64
N LEU A 26 -6.40 2.30 -10.33
CA LEU A 26 -7.68 1.97 -9.75
C LEU A 26 -8.68 3.11 -10.01
N LYS A 27 -9.94 2.78 -10.27
CA LYS A 27 -10.99 3.81 -10.36
C LYS A 27 -11.20 4.46 -8.98
N GLU A 28 -11.15 5.79 -8.91
CA GLU A 28 -11.08 6.57 -7.66
C GLU A 28 -12.18 6.25 -6.63
N ASN A 29 -13.39 5.96 -7.11
CA ASN A 29 -14.55 5.66 -6.24
C ASN A 29 -14.76 4.17 -5.98
N THR A 30 -13.85 3.30 -6.43
CA THR A 30 -13.98 1.85 -6.27
C THR A 30 -13.15 1.40 -5.08
N LEU A 31 -13.78 0.71 -4.12
CA LEU A 31 -13.08 0.11 -3.00
C LEU A 31 -12.45 -1.23 -3.44
N LEU A 32 -11.18 -1.45 -3.08
CA LEU A 32 -10.48 -2.73 -3.31
C LEU A 32 -11.01 -3.79 -2.35
N VAL A 33 -11.27 -3.38 -1.12
CA VAL A 33 -11.93 -4.20 -0.11
C VAL A 33 -13.20 -3.48 0.30
N GLU A 34 -14.36 -4.01 -0.11
CA GLU A 34 -15.67 -3.43 0.20
C GLU A 34 -15.99 -3.57 1.70
N ASN A 35 -15.86 -4.78 2.24
CA ASN A 35 -16.09 -5.11 3.66
C ASN A 35 -14.81 -4.94 4.49
N TRP A 36 -14.23 -3.74 4.48
CA TRP A 36 -12.99 -3.46 5.19
C TRP A 36 -13.21 -3.42 6.72
N LYS A 37 -12.21 -3.87 7.49
CA LYS A 37 -12.22 -3.82 8.94
C LYS A 37 -11.74 -2.45 9.45
N VAL A 38 -12.47 -1.88 10.40
CA VAL A 38 -12.11 -0.59 11.02
C VAL A 38 -10.75 -0.70 11.70
N ASN A 39 -9.90 0.31 11.48
CA ASN A 39 -8.53 0.41 11.99
C ASN A 39 -7.55 -0.64 11.46
N VAL A 40 -7.89 -1.34 10.37
CA VAL A 40 -6.98 -2.25 9.69
C VAL A 40 -6.47 -1.60 8.41
N VAL A 41 -5.15 -1.69 8.21
CA VAL A 41 -4.48 -1.18 7.02
C VAL A 41 -4.48 -2.24 5.93
N TYR A 42 -4.96 -1.91 4.74
CA TYR A 42 -4.85 -2.77 3.56
C TYR A 42 -3.74 -2.24 2.67
N LEU A 43 -2.56 -2.85 2.76
CA LEU A 43 -1.36 -2.46 2.04
C LEU A 43 -1.33 -3.13 0.67
N VAL A 44 -1.48 -2.34 -0.40
CA VAL A 44 -1.34 -2.81 -1.77
C VAL A 44 0.13 -2.72 -2.18
N GLN A 45 0.69 -3.85 -2.59
CA GLN A 45 2.10 -3.97 -2.98
C GLN A 45 2.31 -5.00 -4.08
N TYR A 46 3.51 -5.02 -4.65
CA TYR A 46 3.88 -6.05 -5.62
C TYR A 46 3.77 -7.46 -5.02
N PRO A 47 3.47 -8.47 -5.85
CA PRO A 47 3.44 -9.85 -5.40
C PRO A 47 4.76 -10.24 -4.74
N ARG A 48 4.64 -11.09 -3.73
CA ARG A 48 5.78 -11.80 -3.17
C ARG A 48 6.03 -13.04 -4.00
N ILE A 49 7.29 -13.34 -4.20
CA ILE A 49 7.75 -14.62 -4.72
C ILE A 49 8.62 -15.27 -3.65
N GLU A 50 8.78 -16.58 -3.69
CA GLU A 50 9.54 -17.32 -2.65
C GLU A 50 10.96 -16.78 -2.46
N LEU A 51 11.58 -16.33 -3.56
CA LEU A 51 12.94 -15.79 -3.55
C LEU A 51 13.05 -14.35 -3.01
N LEU A 52 11.99 -13.53 -3.13
CA LEU A 52 12.06 -12.10 -2.89
C LEU A 52 10.79 -11.58 -2.17
N PRO A 53 10.95 -10.86 -1.04
CA PRO A 53 9.82 -10.39 -0.25
C PRO A 53 9.04 -9.26 -0.94
N ASN A 54 9.65 -8.51 -1.87
CA ASN A 54 8.99 -7.57 -2.78
C ASN A 54 9.97 -7.10 -3.86
N PHE A 55 9.44 -6.67 -5.02
CA PHE A 55 10.23 -6.07 -6.11
C PHE A 55 10.57 -4.59 -5.89
N SER A 56 9.93 -3.91 -4.92
CA SER A 56 10.15 -2.49 -4.65
C SER A 56 10.58 -2.22 -3.21
N ILE A 57 11.68 -1.46 -3.06
CA ILE A 57 12.20 -1.01 -1.75
C ILE A 57 11.14 -0.18 -1.00
N LYS A 58 10.36 0.64 -1.69
CA LYS A 58 9.29 1.44 -1.05
C LYS A 58 8.25 0.55 -0.36
N CYS A 59 7.87 -0.57 -0.99
CA CYS A 59 6.93 -1.53 -0.40
C CYS A 59 7.52 -2.14 0.89
N LEU A 60 8.79 -2.54 0.87
CA LEU A 60 9.48 -3.12 2.03
C LEU A 60 9.60 -2.13 3.19
N LEU A 61 9.87 -0.85 2.90
CA LEU A 61 9.97 0.19 3.94
C LEU A 61 8.63 0.41 4.65
N ILE A 62 7.54 0.52 3.88
CA ILE A 62 6.19 0.68 4.44
C ILE A 62 5.81 -0.54 5.27
N GLU A 63 6.02 -1.74 4.73
CA GLU A 63 5.69 -2.97 5.44
C GLU A 63 6.48 -3.10 6.75
N SER A 64 7.79 -2.86 6.69
CA SER A 64 8.67 -2.94 7.86
C SER A 64 8.23 -1.98 8.96
N TRP A 65 7.84 -0.76 8.62
CA TRP A 65 7.36 0.19 9.63
C TRP A 65 5.98 -0.17 10.19
N LEU A 66 5.06 -0.69 9.37
CA LEU A 66 3.77 -1.17 9.88
C LEU A 66 4.00 -2.27 10.94
N LYS A 67 4.94 -3.19 10.67
CA LYS A 67 5.38 -4.21 11.63
C LYS A 67 6.02 -3.61 12.88
N ILE A 68 7.01 -2.72 12.73
CA ILE A 68 7.69 -2.07 13.87
C ILE A 68 6.71 -1.30 14.75
N LYS A 69 5.64 -0.73 14.18
CA LYS A 69 4.61 0.00 14.91
C LYS A 69 3.48 -0.89 15.45
N ASN A 70 3.56 -2.22 15.26
CA ASN A 70 2.51 -3.18 15.62
C ASN A 70 1.13 -2.76 15.09
N ILE A 71 1.10 -2.19 13.88
CA ILE A 71 -0.14 -1.82 13.21
C ILE A 71 -0.67 -3.06 12.52
N GLN A 72 -1.94 -3.40 12.74
CA GLN A 72 -2.57 -4.51 12.04
C GLN A 72 -2.76 -4.16 10.57
N PHE A 73 -2.24 -5.00 9.67
CA PHE A 73 -2.38 -4.81 8.23
C PHE A 73 -2.56 -6.12 7.48
N TYR A 74 -3.23 -6.04 6.33
CA TYR A 74 -3.31 -7.09 5.32
C TYR A 74 -2.53 -6.67 4.09
N ARG A 75 -1.82 -7.62 3.47
CA ARG A 75 -1.13 -7.42 2.20
C ARG A 75 -2.10 -7.76 1.07
N ILE A 76 -2.23 -6.86 0.11
CA ILE A 76 -2.97 -7.06 -1.12
C ILE A 76 -1.98 -7.10 -2.28
N ASN A 77 -2.03 -8.16 -3.07
CA ASN A 77 -1.23 -8.32 -4.26
C ASN A 77 -1.83 -7.46 -5.39
N ASN A 78 -1.00 -6.62 -6.01
CA ASN A 78 -1.44 -5.79 -7.13
C ASN A 78 -1.36 -6.49 -8.50
N HIS A 79 -0.93 -7.76 -8.54
CA HIS A 79 -0.72 -8.55 -9.75
C HIS A 79 0.14 -7.84 -10.81
N PHE A 80 1.06 -6.97 -10.37
CA PHE A 80 1.88 -6.07 -11.19
C PHE A 80 1.14 -4.99 -12.00
N LEU A 81 -0.17 -5.11 -12.19
CA LEU A 81 -0.97 -4.25 -13.05
C LEU A 81 -1.65 -3.11 -12.29
N LEU A 82 -2.05 -3.35 -11.04
CA LEU A 82 -2.91 -2.44 -10.32
C LEU A 82 -2.09 -1.33 -9.64
N GLY A 83 -2.44 -0.08 -9.95
CA GLY A 83 -1.84 1.12 -9.39
C GLY A 83 -2.80 1.89 -8.50
N SER A 84 -2.25 2.85 -7.74
CA SER A 84 -3.05 3.72 -6.90
C SER A 84 -4.05 4.55 -7.70
N PRO A 85 -5.24 4.87 -7.15
CA PRO A 85 -6.27 5.55 -7.92
C PRO A 85 -5.86 6.91 -8.51
N LYS A 86 -5.08 7.72 -7.79
CA LYS A 86 -4.69 9.05 -8.26
C LYS A 86 -3.45 9.06 -9.15
N PHE A 87 -2.41 8.32 -8.77
CA PHE A 87 -1.10 8.39 -9.44
C PHE A 87 -0.71 7.11 -10.18
N GLY A 88 -1.48 6.02 -10.08
CA GLY A 88 -1.11 4.72 -10.65
C GLY A 88 0.12 4.10 -9.99
N THR A 89 0.53 4.58 -8.81
CA THR A 89 1.78 4.18 -8.16
C THR A 89 1.56 3.08 -7.14
N VAL A 90 2.63 2.33 -6.83
CA VAL A 90 2.65 1.29 -5.80
C VAL A 90 3.94 1.50 -5.00
N PRO A 91 3.93 1.37 -3.67
CA PRO A 91 2.81 0.96 -2.81
C PRO A 91 1.80 2.07 -2.49
N PHE A 92 0.59 1.65 -2.09
CA PHE A 92 -0.43 2.53 -1.51
C PHE A 92 -1.29 1.75 -0.49
N VAL A 93 -2.07 2.46 0.31
CA VAL A 93 -2.86 1.86 1.40
C VAL A 93 -4.33 2.24 1.28
N GLN A 94 -5.22 1.29 1.52
CA GLN A 94 -6.61 1.56 1.89
C GLN A 94 -6.75 1.48 3.42
N PHE A 95 -7.22 2.54 4.06
CA PHE A 95 -7.45 2.58 5.49
C PHE A 95 -8.81 3.24 5.75
N ASN A 96 -9.70 2.51 6.43
CA ASN A 96 -11.07 2.95 6.71
C ASN A 96 -11.83 3.47 5.47
N GLY A 97 -11.70 2.76 4.34
CA GLY A 97 -12.32 3.15 3.07
C GLY A 97 -11.63 4.31 2.33
N ILE A 98 -10.55 4.87 2.87
CA ILE A 98 -9.82 5.98 2.25
C ILE A 98 -8.49 5.50 1.69
N TYR A 99 -8.18 5.93 0.46
CA TYR A 99 -6.87 5.70 -0.14
C TYR A 99 -5.83 6.70 0.35
N ILE A 100 -4.71 6.16 0.81
CA ILE A 100 -3.52 6.89 1.22
C ILE A 100 -2.41 6.52 0.23
N GLU A 101 -2.13 7.48 -0.65
CA GLU A 101 -1.09 7.38 -1.67
C GLU A 101 0.04 8.38 -1.42
N GLY A 102 1.16 8.13 -2.11
CA GLY A 102 2.30 9.02 -2.16
C GLY A 102 3.52 8.44 -1.46
N ASP A 103 4.51 9.31 -1.23
CA ASP A 103 5.75 8.90 -0.61
C ASP A 103 5.58 8.49 0.86
N TRP A 104 6.55 7.73 1.34
CA TRP A 104 6.63 7.21 2.69
C TRP A 104 6.40 8.28 3.77
N GLU A 105 6.96 9.46 3.58
CA GLU A 105 6.78 10.56 4.52
C GLU A 105 5.35 11.06 4.60
N ARG A 106 4.64 11.07 3.47
CA ARG A 106 3.24 11.49 3.41
C ARG A 106 2.36 10.51 4.16
N MET A 107 2.61 9.21 4.02
CA MET A 107 1.90 8.16 4.76
C MET A 107 2.13 8.30 6.28
N LYS A 108 3.38 8.49 6.72
CA LYS A 108 3.71 8.73 8.13
C LYS A 108 3.01 9.98 8.69
N ARG A 109 3.01 11.08 7.94
CA ARG A 109 2.33 12.34 8.33
C ARG A 109 0.83 12.15 8.48
N LYS A 110 0.17 11.57 7.48
CA LYS A 110 -1.27 11.26 7.55
C LYS A 110 -1.58 10.35 8.74
N TRP A 111 -0.77 9.33 8.99
CA TRP A 111 -0.95 8.45 10.15
C TRP A 111 -0.85 9.20 11.49
N LYS A 112 0.17 10.05 11.65
CA LYS A 112 0.33 10.88 12.86
C LYS A 112 -0.88 11.80 13.06
N LEU A 113 -1.35 12.43 12.00
CA LEU A 113 -2.55 13.28 12.02
C LEU A 113 -3.80 12.48 12.44
N MET A 114 -4.02 11.30 11.88
CA MET A 114 -5.17 10.45 12.27
C MET A 114 -5.13 10.06 13.75
N LYS A 115 -3.95 9.73 14.30
CA LYS A 115 -3.80 9.47 15.74
C LYS A 115 -4.10 10.70 16.59
N LEU A 116 -3.64 11.89 16.17
CA LEU A 116 -3.89 13.15 16.87
C LEU A 116 -5.38 13.51 16.85
N LEU A 117 -6.02 13.44 15.68
CA LEU A 117 -7.44 13.69 15.51
C LEU A 117 -8.27 12.75 16.39
N ARG A 118 -7.96 11.45 16.40
CA ARG A 118 -8.65 10.49 17.26
C ARG A 118 -8.48 10.83 18.75
N LYS A 119 -7.27 11.21 19.19
CA LYS A 119 -7.03 11.64 20.57
C LYS A 119 -7.82 12.91 20.93
N TYR A 120 -7.91 13.86 20.01
CA TYR A 120 -8.64 15.11 20.20
C TYR A 120 -10.16 14.89 20.24
N LEU A 121 -10.71 14.13 19.30
CA LEU A 121 -12.12 13.74 19.28
C LEU A 121 -12.50 12.97 20.54
N PHE A 122 -11.65 12.06 21.01
CA PHE A 122 -11.87 11.35 22.27
C PHE A 122 -11.89 12.29 23.48
N ARG A 123 -11.03 13.32 23.50
CA ARG A 123 -11.05 14.35 24.55
C ARG A 123 -12.34 15.17 24.52
N ILE A 124 -12.80 15.61 23.35
CA ILE A 124 -14.09 16.32 23.21
C ILE A 124 -15.23 15.45 23.70
N PHE A 125 -15.24 14.18 23.30
CA PHE A 125 -16.25 13.21 23.73
C PHE A 125 -16.27 13.02 25.25
N LEU A 126 -15.09 12.89 25.88
CA LEU A 126 -14.98 12.80 27.34
C LEU A 126 -15.46 14.08 28.05
N HIS A 127 -15.12 15.26 27.51
CA HIS A 127 -15.57 16.55 28.03
C HIS A 127 -17.10 16.68 27.94
N SER A 128 -17.69 16.27 26.81
CA SER A 128 -19.15 16.23 26.62
C SER A 128 -19.87 15.28 27.57
N LEU A 129 -19.18 14.30 28.15
CA LEU A 129 -19.72 13.36 29.14
C LEU A 129 -19.50 13.82 30.59
N GLY A 130 -18.89 14.99 30.81
CA GLY A 130 -18.55 15.50 32.14
C GLY A 130 -17.51 14.65 32.88
N LYS A 131 -16.75 13.82 32.15
CA LYS A 131 -15.77 12.87 32.72
C LYS A 131 -14.33 13.42 32.77
N LEU A 132 -14.15 14.71 32.48
CA LEU A 132 -12.88 15.45 32.49
C LEU A 132 -13.12 16.90 32.92
#